data_AF-A0A9D1DZC9-F1
#
_entry.id   AF-A0A9D1DZC9-F1
#
_cell.length_a   1.000
_cell.length_b   1.000
_cell.length_c   1.000
_cell.angle_alpha   90.00
_cell.angle_beta   90.00
_cell.angle_gamma   90.00
#
_symmetry.space_group_name_H-M   'P 1'
#
loop_
_entity.id
_entity.type
_entity.pdbx_description
1 polymer ?
#
loop_
_entity_poly.entity_id
_entity_poly.type
_entity_poly.pdbx_seq_one_letter_code
_entity_poly.pdbx_strand_id
1 'polypeptide(L)'
;MQTMRQDVETILRSAIQAVLPDEAVRRALSGRVFPGKVYLVAAGKAAYRMAAAAAEMVPGLAEGVVITKYGHLGPPIGNLRMLEAGHPTPDENSFRA
;
A
#
# COMPACT_ATOMS: atom_id res chain seq x y z
N MET A 1 4.17 29.80 -23.55
CA MET A 1 5.20 28.86 -24.03
C MET A 1 5.73 28.13 -22.81
N GLN A 2 5.55 26.81 -22.71
CA GLN A 2 6.16 26.04 -21.61
C GLN A 2 7.68 26.00 -21.82
N THR A 3 8.42 26.10 -20.73
CA THR A 3 9.89 26.05 -20.73
C THR A 3 10.36 24.60 -20.57
N MET A 4 11.57 24.29 -21.07
CA MET A 4 12.20 22.98 -20.88
C MET A 4 12.22 22.52 -19.40
N ARG A 5 12.36 23.47 -18.46
CA ARG A 5 12.28 23.19 -17.03
C ARG A 5 10.89 22.70 -16.61
N GLN A 6 9.83 23.36 -17.09
CA GLN A 6 8.44 22.96 -16.79
C GLN A 6 8.11 21.59 -17.38
N ASP A 7 8.64 21.29 -18.58
CA ASP A 7 8.44 19.98 -19.21
C ASP A 7 9.09 18.87 -18.36
N VAL A 8 10.34 19.06 -17.93
CA VAL A 8 11.06 18.11 -17.07
C VAL A 8 10.36 17.93 -15.72
N GLU A 9 9.92 19.01 -15.09
CA GLU A 9 9.18 18.95 -13.82
C GLU A 9 7.87 18.16 -13.97
N THR A 10 7.18 18.32 -15.11
CA THR A 10 5.95 17.59 -15.42
C THR A 10 6.24 16.10 -15.58
N ILE A 11 7.22 15.73 -16.41
CA ILE A 11 7.61 14.33 -16.63
C ILE A 11 7.98 13.66 -15.30
N LEU A 12 8.80 14.32 -14.48
CA LEU A 12 9.23 13.77 -13.19
C LEU A 12 8.06 13.53 -12.24
N ARG A 13 7.16 14.51 -12.09
CA ARG A 13 5.99 14.39 -11.21
C ARG A 13 5.06 13.29 -11.69
N SER A 14 4.79 13.21 -12.99
CA SER A 14 3.96 12.17 -13.56
C SER A 14 4.57 10.77 -13.35
N ALA A 15 5.88 10.62 -13.53
CA ALA A 15 6.56 9.35 -13.31
C ALA A 15 6.48 8.89 -11.85
N ILE A 16 6.68 9.81 -10.89
CA ILE A 16 6.56 9.50 -9.45
C ILE A 16 5.11 9.19 -9.09
N GLN A 17 4.14 9.99 -9.55
CA GLN A 17 2.71 9.77 -9.28
C GLN A 17 2.28 8.38 -9.75
N ALA A 18 2.70 7.96 -10.95
CA ALA A 18 2.35 6.68 -11.54
C ALA A 18 2.81 5.45 -10.73
N VAL A 19 3.77 5.64 -9.81
CA VAL A 19 4.33 4.59 -8.95
C VAL A 19 4.07 4.85 -7.46
N LEU A 20 3.22 5.83 -7.12
CA LEU A 20 2.74 5.94 -5.75
C LEU A 20 1.98 4.66 -5.37
N PRO A 21 2.12 4.17 -4.11
CA PRO A 21 1.64 2.83 -3.76
C PRO A 21 0.12 2.64 -3.97
N ASP A 22 -0.67 3.65 -3.62
CA ASP A 22 -2.11 3.72 -3.84
C ASP A 22 -2.48 3.75 -5.32
N GLU A 23 -1.83 4.59 -6.13
CA GLU A 23 -2.07 4.66 -7.58
C GLU A 23 -1.76 3.32 -8.26
N ALA A 24 -0.64 2.70 -7.89
CA ALA A 24 -0.24 1.40 -8.40
C ALA A 24 -1.24 0.31 -8.03
N VAL A 25 -1.72 0.28 -6.78
CA VAL A 25 -2.74 -0.68 -6.31
C VAL A 25 -4.08 -0.45 -7.00
N ARG A 26 -4.58 0.78 -7.06
CA ARG A 26 -5.85 1.11 -7.74
C ARG A 26 -5.80 0.69 -9.20
N ARG A 27 -4.70 0.99 -9.91
CA ARG A 27 -4.49 0.56 -11.30
C ARG A 27 -4.49 -0.96 -11.44
N ALA A 28 -3.81 -1.67 -10.55
CA ALA A 28 -3.70 -3.14 -10.61
C ALA A 28 -5.03 -3.86 -10.28
N LEU A 29 -5.83 -3.27 -9.40
CA LEU A 29 -7.11 -3.82 -8.93
C LEU A 29 -8.32 -3.34 -9.75
N SER A 30 -8.17 -2.32 -10.58
CA SER A 30 -9.26 -1.80 -11.42
C SER A 30 -9.88 -2.91 -12.28
N GLY A 31 -11.21 -3.06 -12.17
CA GLY A 31 -11.97 -4.09 -12.90
C GLY A 31 -11.73 -5.53 -12.43
N ARG A 32 -10.94 -5.76 -11.38
CA ARG A 32 -10.77 -7.09 -10.79
C ARG A 32 -11.97 -7.44 -9.93
N VAL A 33 -12.42 -8.69 -10.05
CA VAL A 33 -13.43 -9.29 -9.18
C VAL A 33 -12.82 -10.51 -8.52
N PHE A 34 -13.01 -10.62 -7.22
CA PHE A 34 -12.48 -11.73 -6.42
C PHE A 34 -13.64 -12.54 -5.86
N PRO A 35 -13.96 -13.72 -6.44
CA PRO A 35 -15.02 -14.56 -5.93
C PRO A 35 -14.60 -15.24 -4.62
N GLY A 36 -15.55 -15.42 -3.70
CA GLY A 36 -15.32 -16.09 -2.42
C GLY A 36 -14.71 -15.19 -1.35
N LYS A 37 -14.04 -15.81 -0.37
CA LYS A 37 -13.39 -15.07 0.74
C LYS A 37 -12.07 -14.49 0.26
N VAL A 38 -11.90 -13.19 0.44
CA VAL A 38 -10.67 -12.49 0.08
C VAL A 38 -9.89 -12.14 1.33
N TYR A 39 -8.62 -12.53 1.38
CA TYR A 39 -7.70 -12.19 2.45
C TYR A 39 -6.63 -11.23 1.94
N LEU A 40 -6.28 -10.23 2.75
CA LEU A 40 -5.26 -9.24 2.40
C LEU A 40 -3.97 -9.48 3.18
N VAL A 41 -2.85 -9.60 2.47
CA VAL A 41 -1.52 -9.63 3.07
C VAL A 41 -0.69 -8.52 2.45
N ALA A 42 -0.19 -7.60 3.28
CA ALA A 42 0.68 -6.52 2.85
C ALA A 42 1.92 -6.46 3.74
N ALA A 43 3.11 -6.43 3.13
CA ALA A 43 4.38 -6.32 3.83
C ALA A 43 5.30 -5.30 3.15
N GLY A 44 6.02 -4.50 3.95
CA GLY A 44 7.00 -3.52 3.48
C GLY A 44 6.67 -2.07 3.86
N LYS A 45 7.57 -1.14 3.52
CA LYS A 45 7.49 0.28 3.95
C LYS A 45 6.19 0.99 3.56
N ALA A 46 5.63 0.61 2.42
CA ALA A 46 4.40 1.17 1.88
C ALA A 46 3.15 0.30 2.18
N ALA A 47 3.29 -0.78 2.95
CA ALA A 47 2.25 -1.77 3.15
C ALA A 47 0.94 -1.14 3.63
N TYR A 48 1.00 -0.20 4.57
CA TYR A 48 -0.18 0.53 5.04
C TYR A 48 -0.94 1.24 3.91
N ARG A 49 -0.22 2.06 3.12
CA ARG A 49 -0.84 2.83 2.02
C ARG A 49 -1.38 1.92 0.93
N MET A 50 -0.68 0.82 0.63
CA MET A 50 -1.14 -0.20 -0.33
C MET A 50 -2.40 -0.91 0.17
N ALA A 51 -2.41 -1.31 1.44
CA ALA A 51 -3.53 -2.01 2.06
C ALA A 51 -4.78 -1.13 2.14
N ALA A 52 -4.62 0.16 2.47
CA ALA A 52 -5.72 1.11 2.49
C ALA A 52 -6.37 1.24 1.10
N ALA A 53 -5.56 1.44 0.06
CA ALA A 53 -6.05 1.50 -1.31
C ALA A 53 -6.72 0.19 -1.77
N ALA A 54 -6.18 -0.97 -1.36
CA ALA A 54 -6.79 -2.25 -1.69
C ALA A 54 -8.14 -2.46 -0.97
N ALA A 55 -8.25 -2.05 0.30
CA ALA A 55 -9.48 -2.15 1.08
C ALA A 55 -10.61 -1.28 0.53
N GLU A 56 -10.30 -0.12 -0.08
CA GLU A 56 -11.28 0.69 -0.78
C GLU A 56 -11.76 0.06 -2.11
N MET A 57 -10.87 -0.67 -2.79
CA MET A 57 -11.14 -1.26 -4.11
C MET A 57 -11.80 -2.64 -4.04
N VAL A 58 -11.58 -3.38 -2.96
CA VAL A 58 -12.04 -4.77 -2.81
C VAL A 58 -13.05 -4.85 -1.68
N PRO A 59 -14.36 -4.80 -1.98
CA PRO A 59 -15.39 -4.94 -0.95
C PRO A 59 -15.38 -6.35 -0.37
N GLY A 60 -15.64 -6.47 0.93
CA GLY A 60 -15.82 -7.77 1.58
C GLY A 60 -14.52 -8.53 1.87
N LEU A 61 -13.39 -7.82 2.08
CA LEU A 61 -12.20 -8.44 2.68
C LEU A 61 -12.59 -9.15 3.98
N ALA A 62 -12.27 -10.44 4.08
CA ALA A 62 -12.59 -11.25 5.24
C ALA A 62 -11.73 -10.84 6.43
N GLU A 63 -10.43 -11.05 6.31
CA GLU A 63 -9.40 -10.74 7.30
C GLU A 63 -8.07 -10.47 6.58
N GLY A 64 -7.04 -10.07 7.32
CA GLY A 64 -5.72 -9.92 6.73
C GLY A 64 -4.71 -9.35 7.70
N VAL A 65 -3.49 -9.17 7.20
CA VAL A 65 -2.38 -8.60 7.96
C VAL A 65 -1.64 -7.54 7.14
N VAL A 66 -1.25 -6.46 7.81
CA VAL A 66 -0.43 -5.38 7.28
C VAL A 66 0.80 -5.26 8.16
N ILE A 67 1.99 -5.45 7.60
CA ILE A 67 3.27 -5.36 8.30
C ILE A 67 4.11 -4.26 7.66
N THR A 68 4.41 -3.22 8.42
CA THR A 68 5.29 -2.12 7.99
C THR A 68 6.39 -1.86 9.02
N LYS A 69 7.27 -0.89 8.75
CA LYS A 69 8.29 -0.48 9.72
C LYS A 69 7.69 0.42 10.80
N TYR A 70 8.36 0.54 11.94
CA TYR A 70 7.90 1.38 13.04
C TYR A 70 7.51 2.82 12.63
N GLY A 71 6.40 3.30 13.17
CA GLY A 71 5.82 4.63 12.93
C GLY A 71 5.25 4.83 11.51
N HIS A 72 4.86 3.77 10.80
CA HIS A 72 4.34 3.83 9.42
C HIS A 72 2.90 3.32 9.27
N LEU A 73 2.28 2.84 10.35
CA LEU A 73 0.84 2.62 10.36
C LEU A 73 0.06 3.94 10.49
N GLY A 74 -1.13 3.97 9.88
CA GLY A 74 -2.14 4.99 10.13
C GLY A 74 -3.35 4.42 10.88
N PRO A 75 -4.54 5.04 10.74
CA PRO A 75 -5.77 4.54 11.34
C PRO A 75 -6.11 3.07 10.98
N PRO A 76 -6.89 2.37 11.82
CA PRO A 76 -7.32 1.01 11.54
C PRO A 76 -8.04 0.84 10.19
N ILE A 77 -7.75 -0.27 9.50
CA ILE A 77 -8.40 -0.62 8.23
C ILE A 77 -9.27 -1.86 8.45
N GLY A 78 -10.57 -1.66 8.71
CA GLY A 78 -11.54 -2.74 8.86
C GLY A 78 -11.08 -3.86 9.80
N ASN A 79 -11.10 -5.10 9.32
CA ASN A 79 -10.73 -6.31 10.06
C ASN A 79 -9.24 -6.70 9.90
N LEU A 80 -8.38 -5.80 9.42
CA LEU A 80 -6.97 -6.11 9.18
C LEU A 80 -6.15 -5.99 10.48
N ARG A 81 -5.34 -7.01 10.76
CA ARG A 81 -4.32 -6.95 11.82
C ARG A 81 -3.16 -6.09 11.35
N MET A 82 -2.93 -4.97 12.03
CA MET A 82 -1.90 -4.01 11.66
C MET A 82 -0.73 -4.10 12.63
N LEU A 83 0.45 -4.43 12.10
CA LEU A 83 1.66 -4.69 12.86
C LEU A 83 2.83 -3.84 12.33
N GLU A 84 3.76 -3.53 13.23
CA GLU A 84 5.04 -2.93 12.88
C GLU A 84 6.18 -3.84 13.33
N ALA A 85 7.24 -3.88 12.53
CA ALA A 85 8.39 -4.74 12.76
C ALA A 85 9.71 -4.04 12.41
N GLY A 86 10.82 -4.62 12.88
CA GLY A 86 12.17 -4.10 12.68
C GLY A 86 12.58 -3.92 11.22
N HIS A 87 13.15 -2.75 10.92
CA HIS A 87 13.82 -2.42 9.65
C HIS A 87 14.90 -1.35 9.91
N PRO A 88 16.13 -1.47 9.38
CA PRO A 88 16.56 -2.43 8.35
C PRO A 88 16.92 -3.82 8.90
N THR A 89 17.11 -3.94 10.21
CA THR A 89 17.41 -5.22 10.86
C THR A 89 16.12 -5.83 11.41
N PRO A 90 15.80 -7.10 11.12
CA PRO A 90 14.67 -7.80 11.71
C PRO A 90 14.81 -7.89 13.23
N ASP A 91 13.68 -7.86 13.93
CA ASP A 91 13.60 -8.04 15.37
C ASP A 91 12.55 -9.09 15.76
N GLU A 92 12.30 -9.24 17.05
CA GLU A 92 11.30 -10.19 17.57
C GLU A 92 9.90 -9.96 16.98
N ASN A 93 9.52 -8.71 16.71
CA ASN A 93 8.24 -8.41 16.07
C ASN A 93 8.23 -8.84 14.60
N SER A 94 9.37 -8.80 13.90
CA SER A 94 9.50 -9.38 12.56
C SER A 94 9.24 -10.90 12.56
N PHE A 95 9.65 -11.61 13.61
CA PHE A 95 9.41 -13.06 13.73
C PHE A 95 7.96 -13.39 14.12
N ARG A 96 7.33 -12.56 14.96
CA ARG A 96 5.94 -12.76 15.43
C ARG A 96 4.87 -12.41 14.41
N ALA A 97 5.17 -11.53 13.46
CA ALA A 97 4.20 -10.96 12.54
C ALA A 97 3.68 -11.98 11.51
#